data_AF-A0A662Y9I5-F1
#
_entry.id   AF-A0A662Y9I5-F1
#
_cell.length_a   1.000
_cell.length_b   1.000
_cell.length_c   1.000
_cell.angle_alpha   90.00
_cell.angle_beta   90.00
_cell.angle_gamma   90.00
#
_symmetry.space_group_name_H-M   'P 1'
#
loop_
_entity.id
_entity.type
_entity.pdbx_description
1 polymer ?
#
loop_
_entity_poly.entity_id
_entity_poly.type
_entity_poly.pdbx_seq_one_letter_code
_entity_poly.pdbx_strand_id
1 'polypeptide(L)'
;VQKMFDEYLEPLSLPTPNAEKLAQMHDKVREYVPEEFQNDALYAKPTDQQGEAAKSAKNARRAHRASMANVAKQNQAAREVPHAARDYSDLPTKKKRKTAHGKGKKQLLAGDDAHAEECKASIQSAVV
;
A
#
# COMPACT_ATOMS: atom_id res chain seq x y z
N VAL A 1 -16.32 29.86 -30.87
CA VAL A 1 -16.06 28.59 -30.14
C VAL A 1 -15.12 28.82 -28.97
N GLN A 2 -13.94 29.42 -29.16
CA GLN A 2 -12.97 29.68 -28.07
C GLN A 2 -13.56 30.50 -26.90
N LYS A 3 -14.31 31.57 -27.18
CA LYS A 3 -15.06 32.33 -26.18
C LYS A 3 -15.99 31.48 -25.30
N MET A 4 -16.63 30.43 -25.85
CA MET A 4 -17.53 29.57 -25.07
C MET A 4 -16.77 28.66 -24.11
N PHE A 5 -15.53 28.30 -24.41
CA PHE A 5 -14.72 27.50 -23.51
C PHE A 5 -14.10 28.38 -22.42
N ASP A 6 -13.62 29.57 -22.78
CA ASP A 6 -12.97 30.49 -21.83
C ASP A 6 -13.96 31.14 -20.85
N GLU A 7 -15.22 31.32 -21.25
CA GLU A 7 -16.25 32.02 -20.45
C GLU A 7 -17.10 31.06 -19.59
N TYR A 8 -17.18 29.77 -19.96
CA TYR A 8 -18.02 28.78 -19.26
C TYR A 8 -17.25 27.61 -18.65
N LEU A 9 -15.97 27.40 -18.98
CA LEU A 9 -15.15 26.43 -18.26
C LEU A 9 -14.32 27.15 -17.21
N GLU A 10 -14.66 26.92 -15.95
CA GLU A 10 -13.81 27.32 -14.85
C GLU A 10 -12.50 26.50 -14.91
N PRO A 11 -11.32 27.14 -14.97
CA PRO A 11 -10.06 26.42 -15.05
C PRO A 11 -9.79 25.71 -13.72
N LEU A 12 -9.84 24.38 -13.75
CA LEU A 12 -9.49 23.53 -12.62
C LEU A 12 -8.00 23.67 -12.29
N SER A 13 -7.69 23.68 -10.99
CA SER A 13 -6.30 23.60 -10.56
C SER A 13 -5.70 22.25 -10.97
N LEU A 14 -4.45 22.29 -11.42
CA LEU A 14 -3.72 21.06 -11.72
C LEU A 14 -3.58 20.23 -10.44
N PRO A 15 -3.77 18.91 -10.53
CA PRO A 15 -3.63 18.05 -9.37
C PRO A 15 -2.21 18.12 -8.82
N THR A 16 -2.10 18.14 -7.49
CA THR A 16 -0.79 18.10 -6.83
C THR A 16 -0.04 16.84 -7.25
N PRO A 17 1.21 16.96 -7.73
CA PRO A 17 1.96 15.80 -8.19
C PRO A 17 2.25 14.84 -7.03
N ASN A 18 2.00 13.55 -7.24
CA ASN A 18 2.27 12.52 -6.24
C ASN A 18 3.78 12.38 -6.01
N ALA A 19 4.22 12.60 -4.77
CA ALA A 19 5.62 12.52 -4.36
C ALA A 19 6.28 11.16 -4.70
N GLU A 20 5.54 10.06 -4.59
CA GLU A 20 6.08 8.75 -4.97
C GLU A 20 6.30 8.60 -6.46
N LYS A 21 5.44 9.25 -7.26
CA LYS A 21 5.57 9.24 -8.70
C LYS A 21 6.78 10.06 -9.10
N LEU A 22 6.97 11.24 -8.53
CA LEU A 22 8.17 12.06 -8.74
C LEU A 22 9.45 11.29 -8.41
N ALA A 23 9.49 10.60 -7.26
CA ALA A 23 10.62 9.76 -6.90
C ALA A 23 10.84 8.61 -7.92
N GLN A 24 9.76 7.97 -8.38
CA GLN A 24 9.85 6.93 -9.40
C GLN A 24 10.41 7.46 -10.73
N MET A 25 9.97 8.65 -11.16
CA MET A 25 10.41 9.24 -12.42
C MET A 25 11.91 9.53 -12.38
N HIS A 26 12.39 10.14 -11.29
CA HIS A 26 13.82 10.42 -11.11
C HIS A 26 14.66 9.13 -11.01
N ASP A 27 14.25 8.16 -10.19
CA ASP A 27 15.12 7.02 -9.85
C ASP A 27 15.14 5.91 -10.90
N LYS A 28 14.04 5.73 -11.66
CA LYS A 28 13.89 4.58 -12.58
C LYS A 28 13.74 4.96 -14.02
N VAL A 29 13.16 6.13 -14.31
CA VAL A 29 12.81 6.49 -15.68
C VAL A 29 13.90 7.36 -16.29
N ARG A 30 14.44 8.30 -15.52
CA ARG A 30 15.43 9.30 -15.97
C ARG A 30 16.61 8.72 -16.75
N GLU A 31 17.11 7.54 -16.38
CA GLU A 31 18.23 6.88 -17.08
C GLU A 31 17.92 6.54 -18.54
N TYR A 32 16.64 6.30 -18.87
CA TYR A 32 16.18 5.96 -20.21
C TYR A 32 15.64 7.18 -20.97
N VAL A 33 15.75 8.37 -20.39
CA VAL A 33 15.29 9.62 -21.00
C VAL A 33 16.43 10.22 -21.84
N PRO A 34 16.17 10.58 -23.11
CA PRO A 34 17.16 11.27 -23.93
C PRO A 34 17.69 12.52 -23.24
N GLU A 35 18.96 12.85 -23.46
CA GLU A 35 19.64 13.95 -22.77
C GLU A 35 18.90 15.30 -22.92
N GLU A 36 18.20 15.51 -24.04
CA GLU A 36 17.44 16.74 -24.27
C GLU A 36 16.32 16.96 -23.24
N PHE A 37 15.80 15.88 -22.63
CA PHE A 37 14.66 15.91 -21.72
C PHE A 37 15.03 15.59 -20.26
N GLN A 38 16.29 15.24 -19.96
CA GLN A 38 16.69 14.88 -18.60
C GLN A 38 16.59 16.03 -17.59
N ASN A 39 16.58 17.28 -18.08
CA ASN A 39 16.45 18.50 -17.28
C ASN A 39 15.00 18.96 -17.11
N ASP A 40 14.03 18.23 -17.65
CA ASP A 40 12.61 18.54 -17.46
C ASP A 40 12.21 18.38 -15.97
N ALA A 41 11.30 19.23 -15.51
CA ALA A 41 10.79 19.25 -14.14
C ALA A 41 10.21 17.89 -13.71
N LEU A 42 9.73 17.09 -14.67
CA LEU A 42 9.22 15.74 -14.45
C LEU A 42 10.28 14.74 -13.96
N TYR A 43 11.53 14.90 -14.39
CA TYR A 43 12.67 14.04 -14.04
C TYR A 43 13.62 14.68 -13.05
N ALA A 44 13.29 15.90 -12.58
CA ALA A 44 14.07 16.58 -11.58
C ALA A 44 14.16 15.76 -10.29
N LYS A 45 15.29 15.92 -9.59
CA LYS A 45 15.49 15.27 -8.29
C LYS A 45 14.40 15.74 -7.31
N PRO A 46 13.67 14.82 -6.67
CA PRO A 46 12.68 15.19 -5.65
C PRO A 46 13.33 15.98 -4.52
N THR A 47 12.58 16.91 -3.95
CA THR A 47 13.03 17.60 -2.73
C THR A 47 13.07 16.63 -1.55
N ASP A 48 13.85 16.93 -0.51
CA ASP A 48 13.97 16.05 0.65
C ASP A 48 12.61 15.81 1.33
N GLN A 49 11.76 16.85 1.43
CA GLN A 49 10.40 16.73 1.95
C GLN A 49 9.52 15.82 1.10
N GLN A 50 9.60 15.93 -0.24
CA GLN A 50 8.88 15.03 -1.14
C GLN A 50 9.39 13.59 -1.03
N GLY A 51 10.70 13.40 -0.87
CA GLY A 51 11.31 12.09 -0.65
C GLY A 51 10.78 11.42 0.63
N GLU A 52 10.68 12.15 1.73
CA GLU A 52 10.14 11.63 2.99
C GLU A 52 8.63 11.34 2.89
N ALA A 53 7.87 12.22 2.25
CA ALA A 53 6.44 11.99 1.99
C ALA A 53 6.22 10.71 1.17
N ALA A 54 7.05 10.47 0.15
CA ALA A 54 7.00 9.26 -0.67
C ALA A 54 7.30 7.99 0.13
N LYS A 55 8.33 8.02 0.99
CA LYS A 55 8.67 6.89 1.88
C LYS A 55 7.55 6.61 2.86
N SER A 56 7.00 7.64 3.50
CA SER A 56 5.90 7.54 4.45
C SER A 56 4.65 6.91 3.80
N ALA A 57 4.24 7.43 2.64
CA ALA A 57 3.09 6.90 1.90
C ALA A 57 3.27 5.43 1.49
N LYS A 58 4.49 5.04 1.06
CA LYS A 58 4.82 3.64 0.73
C LYS A 58 4.75 2.73 1.95
N ASN A 59 5.23 3.22 3.09
CA ASN A 59 5.16 2.49 4.36
C ASN A 59 3.72 2.33 4.84
N ALA A 60 2.90 3.40 4.78
CA ALA A 60 1.48 3.34 5.14
C ALA A 60 0.73 2.29 4.30
N ARG A 61 0.92 2.27 2.97
CA ARG A 61 0.32 1.22 2.13
C ARG A 61 0.81 -0.18 2.45
N ARG A 62 2.08 -0.34 2.82
CA ARG A 62 2.63 -1.64 3.24
C ARG A 62 2.01 -2.08 4.56
N ALA A 63 1.88 -1.20 5.54
CA ALA A 63 1.24 -1.47 6.82
C ALA A 63 -0.23 -1.88 6.64
N HIS A 64 -0.98 -1.15 5.81
CA HIS A 64 -2.36 -1.49 5.46
C HIS A 64 -2.47 -2.90 4.87
N ARG A 65 -1.63 -3.24 3.88
CA ARG A 65 -1.60 -4.60 3.30
C ARG A 65 -1.26 -5.67 4.33
N ALA A 66 -0.32 -5.40 5.23
CA ALA A 66 0.06 -6.33 6.28
C ALA A 66 -1.08 -6.57 7.27
N SER A 67 -1.78 -5.50 7.69
CA SER A 67 -2.97 -5.58 8.53
C SER A 67 -4.05 -6.45 7.88
N MET A 68 -4.40 -6.18 6.61
CA MET A 68 -5.39 -6.97 5.88
C MET A 68 -4.98 -8.43 5.71
N ALA A 69 -3.70 -8.71 5.48
CA ALA A 69 -3.19 -10.08 5.42
C ALA A 69 -3.30 -10.80 6.77
N ASN A 70 -3.12 -10.09 7.89
CA ASN A 70 -3.30 -10.67 9.22
C ASN A 70 -4.78 -10.97 9.51
N VAL A 71 -5.68 -10.04 9.19
CA VAL A 71 -7.14 -10.26 9.29
C VAL A 71 -7.56 -11.47 8.44
N ALA A 72 -7.07 -11.56 7.20
CA ALA A 72 -7.36 -12.70 6.33
C ALA A 72 -6.89 -14.03 6.93
N LYS A 73 -5.69 -14.06 7.54
CA LYS A 73 -5.17 -15.25 8.23
C LYS A 73 -5.99 -15.62 9.47
N GLN A 74 -6.42 -14.65 10.26
CA GLN A 74 -7.29 -14.89 11.42
C GLN A 74 -8.64 -15.47 10.97
N ASN A 75 -9.23 -14.93 9.91
CA ASN A 75 -10.45 -15.47 9.33
C ASN A 75 -10.27 -16.90 8.78
N GLN A 76 -9.09 -17.23 8.23
CA GLN A 76 -8.78 -18.60 7.83
C GLN A 76 -8.66 -19.53 9.04
N ALA A 77 -7.91 -19.13 10.07
CA ALA A 77 -7.78 -19.90 11.31
C ALA A 77 -9.15 -20.13 12.00
N ALA A 78 -10.03 -19.13 11.99
CA ALA A 78 -11.40 -19.25 12.50
C ALA A 78 -12.27 -20.22 11.68
N ARG A 79 -12.03 -20.36 10.37
CA ARG A 79 -12.68 -21.37 9.52
C ARG A 79 -12.10 -22.77 9.72
N GLU A 80 -10.83 -22.84 10.12
CA GLU A 80 -10.08 -24.08 10.38
C GLU A 80 -10.25 -24.58 11.83
N VAL A 81 -11.02 -23.87 12.68
CA VAL A 81 -11.54 -24.42 13.94
C VAL A 81 -12.13 -25.78 13.62
N PRO A 82 -11.66 -26.86 14.27
CA PRO A 82 -11.81 -28.18 13.71
C PRO A 82 -13.29 -28.52 13.63
N HIS A 83 -13.75 -28.86 12.43
CA HIS A 83 -14.69 -29.96 12.29
C HIS A 83 -14.01 -31.21 12.90
N ALA A 84 -13.93 -31.27 14.23
CA ALA A 84 -13.65 -32.47 14.99
C ALA A 84 -14.90 -33.37 14.95
N ALA A 85 -15.33 -33.69 13.73
CA ALA A 85 -16.38 -34.63 13.35
C ALA A 85 -16.53 -34.65 11.82
N ARG A 86 -15.42 -34.73 11.08
CA ARG A 86 -15.47 -35.22 9.68
C ARG A 86 -14.61 -36.47 9.63
N ASP A 87 -15.28 -37.61 9.56
CA ASP A 87 -14.64 -38.92 9.42
C ASP A 87 -13.68 -38.90 8.23
N TYR A 88 -12.39 -39.07 8.52
CA TYR A 88 -11.29 -39.02 7.55
C TYR A 88 -11.05 -40.38 6.88
N SER A 89 -12.09 -41.16 6.57
CA SER A 89 -11.91 -42.42 5.83
C SER A 89 -11.75 -42.21 4.32
N ASP A 90 -12.18 -41.09 3.74
CA ASP A 90 -12.32 -40.96 2.27
C ASP A 90 -11.71 -39.69 1.67
N LEU A 91 -10.47 -39.33 2.03
CA LEU A 91 -9.74 -38.23 1.35
C LEU A 91 -8.51 -38.74 0.58
N PRO A 92 -8.42 -38.49 -0.75
CA PRO A 92 -7.28 -38.93 -1.54
C PRO A 92 -6.01 -38.16 -1.14
N THR A 93 -4.95 -38.92 -0.87
CA THR A 93 -3.67 -38.43 -0.37
C THR A 93 -3.03 -37.43 -1.33
N LYS A 94 -3.03 -36.13 -0.97
CA LYS A 94 -2.33 -35.11 -1.76
C LYS A 94 -0.82 -35.21 -1.58
N LYS A 95 -0.14 -35.58 -2.67
CA LYS A 95 1.32 -35.67 -2.81
C LYS A 95 1.98 -34.32 -2.47
N LYS A 96 2.86 -34.29 -1.47
CA LYS A 96 3.65 -33.09 -1.09
C LYS A 96 4.53 -32.63 -2.25
N ARG A 97 4.43 -31.35 -2.63
CA ARG A 97 5.45 -30.67 -3.45
C ARG A 97 6.53 -30.14 -2.51
N LYS A 98 7.80 -30.46 -2.79
CA LYS A 98 8.97 -29.94 -2.06
C LYS A 98 9.10 -28.43 -2.31
N THR A 99 9.20 -27.62 -1.26
CA THR A 99 9.69 -26.24 -1.34
C THR A 99 11.14 -26.20 -0.85
N ALA A 100 12.00 -25.56 -1.64
CA ALA A 100 13.40 -25.37 -1.31
C ALA A 100 13.59 -24.22 -0.29
N HIS A 101 14.68 -24.36 0.46
CA HIS A 101 15.17 -23.58 1.60
C HIS A 101 15.13 -22.04 1.47
N GLY A 102 14.94 -21.36 2.61
CA GLY A 102 15.25 -19.95 2.78
C GLY A 102 15.11 -19.50 4.24
N LYS A 103 16.17 -19.69 5.05
CA LYS A 103 16.24 -19.23 6.44
C LYS A 103 16.43 -17.71 6.49
N GLY A 104 15.50 -16.99 7.10
CA GLY A 104 15.66 -15.58 7.45
C GLY A 104 15.08 -15.33 8.84
N LYS A 105 15.96 -15.07 9.82
CA LYS A 105 15.59 -14.76 11.20
C LYS A 105 14.77 -13.46 11.24
N LYS A 106 13.54 -13.50 11.74
CA LYS A 106 12.76 -12.29 12.04
C LYS A 106 13.21 -11.75 13.39
N GLN A 107 13.85 -10.59 13.40
CA GLN A 107 13.96 -9.77 14.59
C GLN A 107 12.62 -9.07 14.81
N LEU A 108 12.03 -9.30 15.98
CA LEU A 108 10.82 -8.66 16.47
C LEU A 108 11.23 -7.25 16.96
N LEU A 109 10.74 -6.19 16.34
CA LEU A 109 10.72 -4.87 16.94
C LEU A 109 9.28 -4.63 17.39
N ALA A 110 9.09 -4.61 18.71
CA ALA A 110 7.87 -4.17 19.35
C ALA A 110 7.64 -2.70 18.98
N GLY A 111 6.43 -2.38 18.51
CA GLY A 111 6.00 -1.03 18.17
C GLY A 111 4.68 -0.77 18.87
N ASP A 112 4.69 0.25 19.71
CA ASP A 112 3.76 0.52 20.81
C ASP A 112 2.29 0.75 20.41
N ASP A 113 1.41 0.14 21.22
CA ASP A 113 -0.05 0.18 21.17
C ASP A 113 -0.64 1.51 21.67
N ALA A 114 -0.49 2.61 20.93
CA ALA A 114 -0.98 3.92 21.40
C ALA A 114 -1.84 4.74 20.43
N HIS A 115 -2.26 4.21 19.26
CA HIS A 115 -3.04 5.00 18.28
C HIS A 115 -4.42 4.39 17.91
N ALA A 116 -4.80 3.28 18.53
CA ALA A 116 -6.02 2.53 18.17
C ALA A 116 -7.30 2.98 18.91
N GLU A 117 -7.21 3.90 19.88
CA GLU A 117 -8.37 4.33 20.69
C GLU A 117 -9.03 5.63 20.21
N GLU A 118 -8.40 6.44 19.36
CA GLU A 118 -9.06 7.67 18.86
C GLU A 118 -10.09 7.41 17.75
N CYS A 119 -9.99 6.30 17.01
CA CYS A 119 -10.94 6.01 15.92
C CYS A 119 -12.26 5.36 16.38
N LYS A 120 -12.37 4.89 17.63
CA LYS A 120 -13.62 4.30 18.13
C LYS A 120 -14.58 5.35 18.69
N ALA A 121 -14.05 6.45 19.24
CA ALA A 121 -14.86 7.51 19.85
C ALA A 121 -15.71 8.30 18.83
N SER A 122 -15.26 8.42 17.58
CA SER A 122 -15.99 9.20 16.56
C SER A 122 -17.23 8.52 15.99
N ILE A 123 -17.39 7.20 16.14
CA ILE A 123 -18.53 6.48 15.55
C ILE A 123 -19.75 6.50 16.49
N GLN A 124 -19.54 6.69 17.80
CA GLN A 124 -20.65 6.73 18.77
C GLN A 124 -21.38 8.07 18.85
N SER A 125 -20.82 9.18 18.33
CA SER A 125 -21.49 10.49 18.37
C SER A 125 -22.36 10.78 17.14
N ALA A 126 -22.48 9.85 16.18
CA ALA A 126 -23.29 10.03 14.97
C ALA A 126 -24.64 9.30 15.02
N VAL A 127 -24.99 8.73 16.18
CA VAL A 127 -26.31 8.10 16.43
C VAL A 127 -26.90 8.68 17.71
N VAL A 128 -27.24 9.97 17.69
CA VAL A 128 -28.31 10.59 18.48
C VAL A 128 -28.97 11.66 17.63
#